data_AF-A0A0Q9XTF5-F1
#
_entry.id   AF-A0A0Q9XTF5-F1
#
_cell.length_a   1.000
_cell.length_b   1.000
_cell.length_c   1.000
_cell.angle_alpha   90.00
_cell.angle_beta   90.00
_cell.angle_gamma   90.00
#
_symmetry.space_group_name_H-M   'P 1'
#
loop_
_entity.id
_entity.type
_entity.pdbx_description
1 polymer ?
#
loop_
_entity_poly.entity_id
_entity_poly.type
_entity_poly.pdbx_seq_one_letter_code
_entity_poly.pdbx_strand_id
1 'polypeptide(L)'
;MIEKHPGLELVEVFMIDGDNYGGNAKYKGNIYQIEKFKAEEFEESGTGIIIDVPELNAYKKRITSLAQKLQDEVDKVNHNQRLSPQGKREDIAELLSKYQVEADEIQEAYKQKLAFLKQYELENLQKAPTGAKLSLDEARTQAGIFRSELTMIDDYEESVSFINTRIGALDVNVNRELLAQFSEIKRELEEKDEGRETYSSTANAYAQIVRKQQIQELYGKLKEATYGPGQAKSANKYDMLSAIEKQRGDIRFDYGTKVTAMQ
;
A
#
# COMPACT_ATOMS: atom_id res chain seq x y z
N MET A 1 -33.67 11.81 22.65
CA MET A 1 -32.71 12.75 22.03
C MET A 1 -31.51 11.94 21.63
N ILE A 2 -31.31 11.72 20.33
CA ILE A 2 -30.11 11.04 19.84
C ILE A 2 -29.08 12.14 19.68
N GLU A 3 -28.09 12.19 20.56
CA GLU A 3 -26.94 13.07 20.41
C GLU A 3 -26.26 12.73 19.08
N LYS A 4 -26.26 13.70 18.16
CA LYS A 4 -25.43 13.66 16.96
C LYS A 4 -23.99 13.76 17.43
N HIS A 5 -23.27 12.64 17.45
CA HIS A 5 -21.81 12.69 17.48
C HIS A 5 -21.33 13.53 16.27
N PRO A 6 -20.40 14.48 16.45
CA PRO A 6 -19.85 15.24 15.34
C PRO A 6 -19.26 14.24 14.34
N GLY A 7 -19.65 14.37 13.07
CA GLY A 7 -19.36 13.41 12.02
C GLY A 7 -17.88 13.04 12.01
N LEU A 8 -17.60 11.75 12.19
CA LEU A 8 -16.26 11.19 12.08
C LEU A 8 -15.78 11.37 10.64
N GLU A 9 -14.88 12.33 10.42
CA GLU A 9 -14.21 12.53 9.14
C GLU A 9 -13.34 11.30 8.88
N LEU A 10 -13.64 10.55 7.81
CA LEU A 10 -12.84 9.41 7.37
C LEU A 10 -11.85 9.87 6.29
N VAL A 11 -10.60 9.43 6.42
CA VAL A 11 -9.53 9.68 5.46
C VAL A 11 -8.91 8.37 4.99
N GLU A 12 -8.31 8.38 3.79
CA GLU A 12 -7.57 7.22 3.28
C GLU A 12 -6.16 7.19 3.90
N VAL A 13 -5.78 6.06 4.50
CA VAL A 13 -4.45 5.86 5.12
C VAL A 13 -3.79 4.66 4.48
N PHE A 14 -2.54 4.84 4.03
CA PHE A 14 -1.66 3.76 3.62
C PHE A 14 -0.88 3.24 4.83
N MET A 15 -0.96 1.95 5.12
CA MET A 15 -0.26 1.34 6.26
C MET A 15 1.19 1.01 5.88
N ILE A 16 2.15 1.64 6.55
CA ILE A 16 3.58 1.30 6.45
C ILE A 16 3.83 0.02 7.25
N ASP A 17 3.23 -0.12 8.43
CA ASP A 17 3.31 -1.31 9.26
C ASP A 17 1.93 -1.82 9.64
N GLY A 18 1.85 -3.09 10.01
CA GLY A 18 0.60 -3.71 10.43
C GLY A 18 0.18 -3.23 11.82
N ASP A 19 -1.11 -2.94 12.00
CA ASP A 19 -1.67 -2.57 13.31
C ASP A 19 -3.13 -3.06 13.45
N ASN A 20 -3.68 -3.05 14.67
CA ASN A 20 -5.05 -3.41 14.97
C ASN A 20 -5.87 -2.16 15.31
N TYR A 21 -6.93 -1.91 14.54
CA TYR A 21 -7.85 -0.80 14.81
C TYR A 21 -9.32 -1.18 14.58
N GLY A 22 -10.18 -0.78 15.52
CA GLY A 22 -11.63 -1.04 15.45
C GLY A 22 -11.96 -2.53 15.39
N GLY A 23 -11.21 -3.37 16.12
CA GLY A 23 -11.37 -4.82 16.11
C GLY A 23 -10.92 -5.53 14.83
N ASN A 24 -10.31 -4.81 13.88
CA ASN A 24 -9.86 -5.37 12.60
C ASN A 24 -8.36 -5.15 12.40
N ALA A 25 -7.68 -6.19 11.91
CA ALA A 25 -6.28 -6.08 11.50
C ALA A 25 -6.15 -5.21 10.25
N LYS A 26 -5.18 -4.31 10.28
CA LYS A 26 -4.75 -3.46 9.16
C LYS A 26 -3.39 -3.94 8.72
N TYR A 27 -3.31 -4.44 7.50
CA TYR A 27 -2.11 -5.07 6.99
C TYR A 27 -1.26 -4.06 6.23
N LYS A 28 0.06 -4.11 6.46
CA LYS A 28 1.08 -3.38 5.71
C LYS A 28 0.86 -3.42 4.19
N GLY A 29 1.11 -2.28 3.54
CA GLY A 29 1.01 -2.14 2.09
C GLY A 29 -0.42 -1.95 1.55
N ASN A 30 -1.42 -1.78 2.43
CA ASN A 30 -2.81 -1.58 2.04
C ASN A 30 -3.36 -0.21 2.45
N ILE A 31 -4.44 0.19 1.75
CA ILE A 31 -5.13 1.45 1.96
C ILE A 31 -6.47 1.19 2.67
N TYR A 32 -6.69 1.86 3.80
CA TYR A 32 -7.92 1.77 4.57
C TYR A 32 -8.57 3.14 4.75
N GLN A 33 -9.88 3.16 4.89
CA GLN A 33 -10.59 4.34 5.41
C GLN A 33 -10.56 4.29 6.93
N ILE A 34 -10.02 5.34 7.54
CA ILE A 34 -9.76 5.45 8.98
C ILE A 34 -10.24 6.82 9.46
N GLU A 35 -10.76 6.87 10.68
CA GLU A 35 -11.15 8.11 11.33
C GLU A 35 -9.93 9.02 11.48
N LYS A 36 -10.10 10.30 11.15
CA LYS A 36 -9.00 11.25 11.02
C LYS A 36 -8.09 11.32 12.25
N PHE A 37 -8.65 11.34 13.46
CA PHE A 37 -7.82 11.38 14.69
C PHE A 37 -6.90 10.16 14.79
N LYS A 38 -7.36 8.98 14.36
CA LYS A 38 -6.57 7.76 14.38
C LYS A 38 -5.57 7.72 13.23
N ALA A 39 -5.95 8.27 12.08
CA ALA A 39 -5.04 8.45 10.95
C ALA A 39 -3.85 9.36 11.32
N GLU A 40 -4.11 10.45 12.03
CA GLU A 40 -3.08 11.35 12.58
C GLU A 40 -2.17 10.60 13.58
N GLU A 41 -2.73 9.78 14.46
CA GLU A 41 -1.93 8.92 15.38
C GLU A 41 -1.04 7.93 14.62
N PHE A 42 -1.52 7.34 13.53
CA PHE A 42 -0.71 6.45 12.67
C PHE A 42 0.41 7.19 11.94
N GLU A 43 0.17 8.42 11.50
CA GLU A 43 1.18 9.25 10.87
C GLU A 43 2.25 9.71 11.87
N GLU A 44 1.85 10.12 13.08
CA GLU A 44 2.75 10.51 14.16
C GLU A 44 3.64 9.35 14.64
N SER A 45 3.06 8.14 14.74
CA SER A 45 3.81 6.93 15.11
C SER A 45 4.64 6.34 13.95
N GLY A 46 4.47 6.86 12.73
CA GLY A 46 5.15 6.35 11.53
C GLY A 46 4.62 5.00 11.03
N THR A 47 3.50 4.51 11.57
CA THR A 47 2.88 3.24 11.17
C THR A 47 1.98 3.38 9.93
N GLY A 48 1.60 4.60 9.56
CA GLY A 48 0.82 4.90 8.37
C GLY A 48 1.12 6.26 7.75
N ILE A 49 0.61 6.49 6.55
CA ILE A 49 0.67 7.76 5.82
C ILE A 49 -0.74 8.15 5.42
N ILE A 50 -1.15 9.38 5.76
CA ILE A 50 -2.40 9.94 5.27
C ILE A 50 -2.25 10.23 3.77
N ILE A 51 -3.15 9.67 2.97
CA ILE A 51 -3.09 9.81 1.52
C ILE A 51 -3.68 11.18 1.13
N ASP A 52 -2.80 12.16 1.00
CA ASP A 52 -3.11 13.42 0.31
C ASP A 52 -2.13 13.64 -0.84
N VAL A 53 -2.58 13.33 -2.05
CA VAL A 53 -1.83 13.59 -3.29
C VAL A 53 -2.64 14.58 -4.12
N PRO A 54 -2.40 15.91 -3.97
CA PRO A 54 -3.22 16.95 -4.57
C PRO A 54 -3.43 16.77 -6.08
N GLU A 55 -2.38 16.35 -6.81
CA GLU A 55 -2.49 16.15 -8.25
C GLU A 55 -3.43 15.02 -8.64
N LEU A 56 -3.48 13.94 -7.85
CA LEU A 56 -4.39 12.82 -8.07
C LEU A 56 -5.82 13.17 -7.60
N ASN A 57 -5.92 13.88 -6.48
CA ASN A 57 -7.18 14.36 -5.92
C ASN A 57 -7.93 15.31 -6.87
N ALA A 58 -7.21 16.07 -7.70
CA ALA A 58 -7.82 16.90 -8.74
C ALA A 58 -8.60 16.08 -9.78
N TYR A 59 -8.09 14.92 -10.21
CA TYR A 59 -8.80 14.05 -11.16
C TYR A 59 -10.01 13.37 -10.51
N LYS A 60 -9.90 12.93 -9.25
CA LYS A 60 -11.05 12.44 -8.47
C LYS A 60 -12.16 13.51 -8.39
N LYS A 61 -11.82 14.77 -8.11
CA LYS A 61 -12.82 15.86 -8.11
C LYS A 61 -13.45 16.09 -9.49
N ARG A 62 -12.67 15.99 -10.56
CA ARG A 62 -13.17 16.12 -11.94
C ARG A 62 -14.16 15.02 -12.30
N ILE A 63 -13.89 13.76 -11.95
CA ILE A 63 -14.80 12.64 -12.24
C ILE A 63 -16.11 12.76 -11.45
N THR A 64 -16.05 13.16 -10.17
CA THR A 64 -17.26 13.41 -9.36
C THR A 64 -18.09 14.56 -9.93
N SER A 65 -17.44 15.63 -10.37
CA SER A 65 -18.10 16.78 -11.01
C SER A 65 -18.74 16.40 -12.34
N LEU A 66 -18.06 15.56 -13.13
CA LEU A 66 -18.58 15.03 -14.39
C LEU A 66 -19.85 14.19 -14.17
N ALA A 67 -19.83 13.32 -13.17
CA ALA A 67 -20.97 12.49 -12.80
C ALA A 67 -22.17 13.31 -12.32
N GLN A 68 -21.94 14.43 -11.62
CA GLN A 68 -23.02 15.34 -11.23
C GLN A 68 -23.60 16.08 -12.44
N LYS A 69 -22.76 16.58 -13.34
CA LYS A 69 -23.22 17.23 -14.58
C LYS A 69 -24.07 16.29 -15.43
N LEU A 70 -23.65 15.02 -15.57
CA LEU A 70 -24.42 14.01 -16.28
C LEU A 70 -25.82 13.83 -15.66
N GLN A 71 -25.89 13.69 -14.33
CA GLN A 71 -27.18 13.59 -13.62
C GLN A 71 -28.07 14.79 -13.91
N ASP A 72 -27.53 16.01 -13.80
CA ASP A 72 -28.31 17.23 -14.02
C ASP A 72 -28.83 17.32 -15.48
N GLU A 73 -28.06 16.87 -16.47
CA GLU A 73 -28.49 16.82 -17.87
C GLU A 73 -29.53 15.74 -18.13
N VAL A 74 -29.36 14.54 -17.57
CA VAL A 74 -30.35 13.46 -17.65
C VAL A 74 -31.67 13.87 -17.01
N ASP A 75 -31.63 14.56 -15.87
CA ASP A 75 -32.81 15.09 -15.20
C ASP A 75 -33.53 16.12 -16.09
N LYS A 76 -32.81 17.00 -16.79
CA LYS A 76 -33.42 17.94 -17.76
C LYS A 76 -34.13 17.21 -18.88
N VAL A 77 -33.54 16.15 -19.46
CA VAL A 77 -34.17 15.34 -20.50
C VAL A 77 -35.43 14.66 -19.97
N ASN A 78 -35.35 14.07 -18.77
CA ASN A 78 -36.49 13.40 -18.13
C ASN A 78 -37.65 14.36 -17.85
N HIS A 79 -37.38 15.60 -17.44
CA HIS A 79 -38.39 16.63 -17.18
C HIS A 79 -38.87 17.37 -18.43
N ASN A 80 -38.25 17.14 -19.60
CA ASN A 80 -38.67 17.76 -20.84
C ASN A 80 -40.01 17.16 -21.33
N GLN A 81 -41.09 17.95 -21.24
CA GLN A 81 -42.43 17.53 -21.65
C GLN A 81 -42.63 17.46 -23.16
N ARG A 82 -41.72 18.04 -23.96
CA ARG A 82 -41.80 18.04 -25.43
C ARG A 82 -41.27 16.75 -26.05
N LEU A 83 -40.46 15.99 -25.33
CA LEU A 83 -39.87 14.75 -25.82
C LEU A 83 -40.80 13.57 -25.57
N SER A 84 -40.93 12.71 -26.58
CA SER A 84 -41.58 11.41 -26.43
C SER A 84 -40.73 10.49 -25.53
N PRO A 85 -41.31 9.41 -24.96
CA PRO A 85 -40.53 8.42 -24.22
C PRO A 85 -39.39 7.79 -25.02
N GLN A 86 -39.49 7.77 -26.35
CA GLN A 86 -38.42 7.29 -27.22
C GLN A 86 -37.33 8.36 -27.39
N GLY A 87 -37.70 9.61 -27.67
CA GLY A 87 -36.74 10.71 -27.79
C GLY A 87 -35.94 10.94 -26.50
N LYS A 88 -36.57 10.79 -25.33
CA LYS A 88 -35.85 10.83 -24.04
C LYS A 88 -34.76 9.78 -23.93
N ARG A 89 -35.04 8.54 -24.37
CA ARG A 89 -34.05 7.44 -24.32
C ARG A 89 -32.89 7.68 -25.26
N GLU A 90 -33.16 8.18 -26.47
CA GLU A 90 -32.14 8.50 -27.46
C GLU A 90 -31.22 9.63 -26.95
N ASP A 91 -31.79 10.72 -26.45
CA ASP A 91 -31.03 11.83 -25.87
C ASP A 91 -30.21 11.40 -24.65
N ILE A 92 -30.78 10.59 -23.74
CA ILE A 92 -30.04 10.05 -22.58
C ILE A 92 -28.90 9.13 -23.04
N ALA A 93 -29.12 8.26 -24.03
CA ALA A 93 -28.08 7.39 -24.55
C ALA A 93 -26.92 8.18 -25.18
N GLU A 94 -27.22 9.27 -25.90
CA GLU A 94 -26.20 10.17 -26.44
C GLU A 94 -25.41 10.86 -25.34
N LEU A 95 -26.08 11.35 -24.29
CA LEU A 95 -25.43 11.93 -23.11
C LEU A 95 -24.51 10.91 -22.42
N LEU A 96 -24.99 9.69 -22.18
CA LEU A 96 -24.19 8.62 -21.57
C LEU A 96 -22.93 8.33 -22.39
N SER A 97 -23.05 8.23 -23.72
CA SER A 97 -21.92 8.00 -24.62
C SER A 97 -20.90 9.13 -24.57
N LYS A 98 -21.35 10.38 -24.64
CA LYS A 98 -20.48 11.57 -24.59
C LYS A 98 -19.72 11.66 -23.27
N TYR A 99 -20.42 11.51 -22.15
CA TYR A 99 -19.81 11.62 -20.82
C TYR A 99 -18.91 10.41 -20.50
N GLN A 100 -19.18 9.25 -21.09
CA GLN A 100 -18.30 8.08 -20.98
C GLN A 100 -16.92 8.36 -21.59
N VAL A 101 -16.86 8.98 -22.77
CA VAL A 101 -15.59 9.36 -23.40
C VAL A 101 -14.81 10.33 -22.52
N GLU A 102 -15.47 11.36 -21.97
CA GLU A 102 -14.82 12.33 -21.07
C GLU A 102 -14.34 11.66 -19.76
N ALA A 103 -15.10 10.71 -19.23
CA ALA A 103 -14.72 9.93 -18.04
C ALA A 103 -13.47 9.08 -18.31
N ASP A 104 -13.37 8.48 -19.49
CA ASP A 104 -12.23 7.67 -19.91
C ASP A 104 -10.97 8.52 -20.12
N GLU A 105 -11.09 9.72 -20.69
CA GLU A 105 -9.99 10.68 -20.81
C GLU A 105 -9.46 11.13 -19.44
N ILE A 106 -10.34 11.40 -18.48
CA ILE A 106 -9.95 11.75 -17.10
C ILE A 106 -9.24 10.58 -16.42
N GLN A 107 -9.76 9.36 -16.59
CA GLN A 107 -9.18 8.14 -16.03
C GLN A 107 -7.79 7.83 -16.60
N GLU A 108 -7.58 8.05 -17.90
CA GLU A 108 -6.29 7.84 -18.54
C GLU A 108 -5.27 8.88 -18.07
N ALA A 109 -5.66 10.15 -18.00
CA ALA A 109 -4.81 11.20 -17.44
C ALA A 109 -4.43 10.94 -15.97
N TYR A 110 -5.36 10.40 -15.17
CA TYR A 110 -5.08 9.95 -13.80
C TYR A 110 -4.02 8.85 -13.76
N LYS A 111 -4.15 7.81 -14.60
CA LYS A 111 -3.17 6.71 -14.69
C LYS A 111 -1.78 7.21 -15.10
N GLN A 112 -1.72 8.08 -16.11
CA GLN A 112 -0.46 8.66 -16.57
C GLN A 112 0.21 9.50 -15.48
N LYS A 113 -0.57 10.31 -14.74
CA LYS A 113 -0.03 11.09 -13.63
C LYS A 113 0.44 10.20 -12.49
N LEU A 114 -0.29 9.14 -12.15
CA LEU A 114 0.12 8.16 -11.15
C LEU A 114 1.43 7.45 -11.54
N ALA A 115 1.53 7.00 -12.79
CA ALA A 115 2.75 6.39 -13.32
C ALA A 115 3.95 7.36 -13.28
N PHE A 116 3.75 8.62 -13.64
CA PHE A 116 4.77 9.66 -13.54
C PHE A 116 5.24 9.85 -12.09
N LEU A 117 4.32 9.97 -11.12
CA LEU A 117 4.66 10.15 -9.71
C LEU A 117 5.42 8.93 -9.17
N LYS A 118 5.03 7.71 -9.55
CA LYS A 118 5.75 6.49 -9.19
C LYS A 118 7.18 6.50 -9.72
N GLN A 119 7.35 6.83 -11.01
CA GLN A 119 8.67 6.90 -11.64
C GLN A 119 9.54 7.97 -10.98
N TYR A 120 8.96 9.12 -10.65
CA TYR A 120 9.66 10.20 -9.93
C TYR A 120 10.18 9.75 -8.56
N GLU A 121 9.36 9.06 -7.75
CA GLU A 121 9.80 8.54 -6.46
C GLU A 121 10.83 7.40 -6.59
N LEU A 122 10.72 6.56 -7.63
CA LEU A 122 11.73 5.55 -7.93
C LEU A 122 13.09 6.18 -8.27
N GLU A 123 13.10 7.25 -9.06
CA GLU A 123 14.34 7.98 -9.35
C GLU A 123 14.91 8.66 -8.12
N ASN A 124 14.07 9.24 -7.26
CA ASN A 124 14.51 9.83 -6.00
C ASN A 124 15.12 8.78 -5.07
N LEU A 125 14.54 7.58 -5.01
CA LEU A 125 15.07 6.46 -4.24
C LEU A 125 16.48 6.06 -4.73
N GLN A 126 16.73 6.11 -6.03
CA GLN A 126 18.05 5.83 -6.61
C GLN A 126 19.07 6.95 -6.37
N LYS A 127 18.62 8.21 -6.39
CA LYS A 127 19.49 9.40 -6.26
C LYS A 127 19.79 9.76 -4.80
N ALA A 128 18.91 9.41 -3.87
CA ALA A 128 19.06 9.78 -2.47
C ALA A 128 20.27 9.07 -1.83
N PRO A 129 21.05 9.78 -0.99
CA PRO A 129 22.21 9.21 -0.34
C PRO A 129 21.78 8.04 0.56
N THR A 130 22.56 6.97 0.51
CA THR A 130 22.28 5.72 1.23
C THR A 130 22.55 5.85 2.73
N GLY A 131 23.35 6.84 3.14
CA GLY A 131 23.76 7.02 4.53
C GLY A 131 24.66 5.91 5.07
N ALA A 132 25.18 5.04 4.21
CA ALA A 132 26.08 3.96 4.60
C ALA A 132 27.43 4.52 5.09
N LYS A 133 27.88 4.03 6.24
CA LYS A 133 29.13 4.41 6.90
C LYS A 133 30.27 3.44 6.58
N LEU A 134 29.94 2.17 6.32
CA LEU A 134 30.91 1.13 6.03
C LEU A 134 31.16 1.01 4.53
N SER A 135 32.41 0.71 4.17
CA SER A 135 32.75 0.27 2.81
C SER A 135 32.10 -1.08 2.49
N LEU A 136 32.03 -1.43 1.20
CA LEU A 136 31.43 -2.70 0.76
C LEU A 136 32.17 -3.93 1.33
N ASP A 137 33.50 -3.89 1.44
CA ASP A 137 34.28 -5.01 1.96
C ASP A 137 34.12 -5.19 3.47
N GLU A 138 34.06 -4.08 4.23
CA GLU A 138 33.72 -4.10 5.65
C GLU A 138 32.30 -4.61 5.87
N ALA A 139 31.35 -4.17 5.03
CA ALA A 139 29.96 -4.62 5.09
C ALA A 139 29.82 -6.12 4.83
N ARG A 140 30.55 -6.66 3.83
CA ARG A 140 30.60 -8.11 3.56
C ARG A 140 31.15 -8.91 4.73
N THR A 141 32.20 -8.40 5.36
CA THR A 141 32.81 -9.05 6.53
C THR A 141 31.82 -9.09 7.69
N GLN A 142 31.17 -7.96 8.00
CA GLN A 142 30.16 -7.93 9.06
C GLN A 142 28.92 -8.78 8.74
N ALA A 143 28.45 -8.79 7.49
CA ALA A 143 27.36 -9.68 7.08
C ALA A 143 27.74 -11.16 7.22
N GLY A 144 28.99 -11.52 6.89
CA GLY A 144 29.53 -12.86 7.11
C GLY A 144 29.60 -13.26 8.59
N ILE A 145 30.02 -12.35 9.47
CA ILE A 145 30.01 -12.56 10.93
C ILE A 145 28.56 -12.76 11.41
N PHE A 146 27.65 -11.87 11.00
CA PHE A 146 26.24 -11.96 11.36
C PHE A 146 25.63 -13.31 10.96
N ARG A 147 25.91 -13.79 9.74
CA ARG A 147 25.45 -15.10 9.28
C ARG A 147 26.08 -16.25 10.06
N SER A 148 27.37 -16.17 10.36
CA SER A 148 28.04 -17.21 11.15
C SER A 148 27.43 -17.30 12.56
N GLU A 149 27.12 -16.16 13.17
CA GLU A 149 26.39 -16.10 14.46
C GLU A 149 24.98 -16.68 14.31
N LEU A 150 24.25 -16.35 13.24
CA LEU A 150 22.94 -16.93 12.96
C LEU A 150 23.02 -18.46 12.86
N THR A 151 23.98 -19.01 12.10
CA THR A 151 24.18 -20.45 11.92
C THR A 151 24.47 -21.18 13.23
N MET A 152 25.09 -20.51 14.20
CA MET A 152 25.34 -21.10 15.53
C MET A 152 24.11 -21.13 16.43
N ILE A 153 23.02 -20.43 16.08
CA ILE A 153 21.77 -20.49 16.82
C ILE A 153 20.95 -21.67 16.31
N ASP A 154 20.75 -22.69 17.15
CA ASP A 154 20.03 -23.92 16.76
C ASP A 154 18.50 -23.72 16.73
N ASP A 155 17.99 -22.72 17.46
CA ASP A 155 16.56 -22.51 17.64
C ASP A 155 15.98 -21.50 16.63
N TYR A 156 14.83 -21.85 16.02
CA TYR A 156 14.13 -20.98 15.07
C TYR A 156 13.69 -19.64 15.68
N GLU A 157 13.06 -19.65 16.87
CA GLU A 157 12.53 -18.42 17.47
C GLU A 157 13.66 -17.52 17.92
N GLU A 158 14.74 -18.11 18.46
CA GLU A 158 15.94 -17.37 18.83
C GLU A 158 16.63 -16.78 17.59
N SER A 159 16.68 -17.51 16.47
CA SER A 159 17.22 -17.02 15.19
C SER A 159 16.40 -15.83 14.67
N VAL A 160 15.07 -15.94 14.68
CA VAL A 160 14.16 -14.84 14.27
C VAL A 160 14.31 -13.63 15.19
N SER A 161 14.42 -13.85 16.50
CA SER A 161 14.62 -12.79 17.49
C SER A 161 15.97 -12.09 17.32
N PHE A 162 17.05 -12.85 17.09
CA PHE A 162 18.39 -12.34 16.82
C PHE A 162 18.39 -11.41 15.61
N ILE A 163 17.75 -11.83 14.51
CA ILE A 163 17.64 -11.02 13.30
C ILE A 163 16.86 -9.73 13.58
N ASN A 164 15.66 -9.85 14.17
CA ASN A 164 14.80 -8.69 14.47
C ASN A 164 15.49 -7.65 15.36
N THR A 165 16.25 -8.10 16.35
CA THR A 165 16.91 -7.21 17.32
C THR A 165 18.07 -6.44 16.70
N ARG A 166 18.73 -7.01 15.69
CA ARG A 166 19.98 -6.46 15.15
C ARG A 166 19.85 -5.72 13.84
N ILE A 167 18.89 -6.06 12.96
CA ILE A 167 18.74 -5.42 11.62
C ILE A 167 18.75 -3.89 11.69
N GLY A 168 18.05 -3.30 12.67
CA GLY A 168 17.94 -1.84 12.82
C GLY A 168 19.23 -1.14 13.29
N ALA A 169 20.18 -1.89 13.86
CA ALA A 169 21.45 -1.37 14.35
C ALA A 169 22.60 -1.53 13.34
N LEU A 170 22.41 -2.37 12.31
CA LEU A 170 23.41 -2.62 11.28
C LEU A 170 23.52 -1.45 10.30
N ASP A 171 24.70 -1.31 9.70
CA ASP A 171 24.90 -0.37 8.61
C ASP A 171 24.06 -0.76 7.38
N VAL A 172 23.63 0.23 6.61
CA VAL A 172 22.83 0.05 5.39
C VAL A 172 23.49 -0.91 4.40
N ASN A 173 24.82 -0.85 4.22
CA ASN A 173 25.51 -1.75 3.31
C ASN A 173 25.55 -3.19 3.85
N VAL A 174 25.61 -3.38 5.17
CA VAL A 174 25.52 -4.71 5.79
C VAL A 174 24.14 -5.30 5.55
N ASN A 175 23.08 -4.53 5.78
CA ASN A 175 21.72 -4.97 5.51
C ASN A 175 21.49 -5.30 4.03
N ARG A 176 22.14 -4.61 3.09
CA ARG A 176 22.10 -4.93 1.66
C ARG A 176 22.76 -6.26 1.32
N GLU A 177 23.92 -6.52 1.91
CA GLU A 177 24.61 -7.81 1.72
C GLU A 177 23.79 -8.96 2.34
N LEU A 178 23.20 -8.75 3.52
CA LEU A 178 22.26 -9.71 4.11
C LEU A 178 21.01 -9.92 3.25
N LEU A 179 20.44 -8.86 2.67
CA LEU A 179 19.29 -8.95 1.77
C LEU A 179 19.61 -9.72 0.50
N ALA A 180 20.79 -9.50 -0.09
CA ALA A 180 21.26 -10.22 -1.27
C ALA A 180 21.39 -11.73 -1.00
N GLN A 181 21.67 -12.11 0.25
CA GLN A 181 21.81 -13.49 0.70
C GLN A 181 20.56 -14.01 1.42
N PHE A 182 19.43 -13.29 1.35
CA PHE A 182 18.23 -13.64 2.13
C PHE A 182 17.65 -15.00 1.76
N SER A 183 17.82 -15.49 0.53
CA SER A 183 17.41 -16.85 0.14
C SER A 183 18.12 -17.92 0.97
N GLU A 184 19.39 -17.71 1.31
CA GLU A 184 20.17 -18.63 2.14
C GLU A 184 19.77 -18.51 3.61
N ILE A 185 19.59 -17.28 4.11
CA ILE A 185 19.08 -17.02 5.47
C ILE A 185 17.70 -17.67 5.65
N LYS A 186 16.82 -17.53 4.66
CA LYS A 186 15.50 -18.17 4.63
C LYS A 186 15.62 -19.68 4.72
N ARG A 187 16.48 -20.30 3.89
CA ARG A 187 16.67 -21.75 3.91
C ARG A 187 17.17 -22.23 5.27
N GLU A 188 18.12 -21.51 5.87
CA GLU A 188 18.66 -21.83 7.18
C GLU A 188 17.58 -21.74 8.29
N LEU A 189 16.70 -20.73 8.22
CA LEU A 189 15.55 -20.64 9.12
C LEU A 189 14.55 -21.78 8.89
N GLU A 190 14.28 -22.16 7.64
CA GLU A 190 13.40 -23.29 7.29
C GLU A 190 13.99 -24.63 7.77
N GLU A 191 15.31 -24.84 7.66
CA GLU A 191 15.98 -26.06 8.15
C GLU A 191 15.90 -26.21 9.68
N LYS A 192 16.09 -25.11 10.43
CA LYS A 192 15.91 -25.08 11.89
C LYS A 192 14.46 -25.30 12.30
N ASP A 193 13.53 -25.02 11.39
CA ASP A 193 12.11 -25.26 11.58
C ASP A 193 11.75 -26.74 11.44
N GLU A 194 12.30 -27.40 10.42
CA GLU A 194 12.09 -28.82 10.11
C GLU A 194 12.63 -29.76 11.21
N GLY A 195 13.65 -29.33 11.97
CA GLY A 195 14.18 -30.07 13.12
C GLY A 195 13.22 -30.18 14.32
N ARG A 196 12.11 -29.42 14.33
CA ARG A 196 11.07 -29.47 15.38
C ARG A 196 9.90 -30.38 14.98
N GLU A 197 10.09 -31.70 15.00
CA GLU A 197 8.96 -32.64 14.90
C GLU A 197 7.96 -32.41 16.04
N THR A 198 6.81 -31.79 15.74
CA THR A 198 5.72 -31.62 16.71
C THR A 198 4.53 -32.49 16.27
N TYR A 199 4.20 -33.48 17.11
CA TYR A 199 3.12 -34.44 16.93
C TYR A 199 1.73 -33.78 16.97
N SER A 200 1.16 -33.40 15.81
CA SER A 200 -0.29 -33.23 15.53
C SER A 200 -0.51 -32.47 14.21
N SER A 201 -1.32 -33.02 13.29
CA SER A 201 -1.43 -32.53 11.90
C SER A 201 -2.13 -31.16 11.72
N THR A 202 -2.95 -30.71 12.69
CA THR A 202 -3.70 -29.44 12.58
C THR A 202 -2.98 -28.27 13.25
N ALA A 203 -2.32 -28.50 14.40
CA ALA A 203 -1.50 -27.49 15.06
C ALA A 203 -0.23 -27.17 14.25
N ASN A 204 0.33 -28.17 13.56
CA ASN A 204 1.48 -28.00 12.69
C ASN A 204 1.16 -27.10 11.47
N ALA A 205 -0.01 -27.25 10.86
CA ALA A 205 -0.41 -26.40 9.73
C ALA A 205 -0.54 -24.92 10.11
N TYR A 206 -1.11 -24.60 11.28
CA TYR A 206 -1.20 -23.22 11.76
C TYR A 206 0.17 -22.65 12.13
N ALA A 207 1.00 -23.42 12.83
CA ALA A 207 2.37 -23.01 13.16
C ALA A 207 3.21 -22.71 11.91
N GLN A 208 3.11 -23.53 10.86
CA GLN A 208 3.79 -23.27 9.59
C GLN A 208 3.32 -21.99 8.90
N ILE A 209 2.02 -21.65 8.99
CA ILE A 209 1.50 -20.38 8.43
C ILE A 209 2.11 -19.20 9.18
N VAL A 210 2.12 -19.23 10.51
CA VAL A 210 2.71 -18.17 11.35
C VAL A 210 4.20 -17.99 11.03
N ARG A 211 4.96 -19.08 10.90
CA ARG A 211 6.41 -19.04 10.60
C ARG A 211 6.71 -18.52 9.20
N LYS A 212 5.90 -18.89 8.21
CA LYS A 212 5.99 -18.29 6.86
C LYS A 212 5.72 -16.80 6.88
N GLN A 213 4.77 -16.34 7.70
CA GLN A 213 4.52 -14.91 7.89
C GLN A 213 5.71 -14.22 8.57
N GLN A 214 6.30 -14.81 9.62
CA GLN A 214 7.48 -14.27 10.29
C GLN A 214 8.68 -14.12 9.33
N ILE A 215 8.93 -15.09 8.45
CA ILE A 215 9.98 -14.99 7.42
C ILE A 215 9.67 -13.84 6.43
N GLN A 216 8.42 -13.68 6.02
CA GLN A 216 8.02 -12.57 5.14
C GLN A 216 8.17 -11.21 5.82
N GLU A 217 7.83 -11.12 7.10
CA GLU A 217 8.03 -9.91 7.91
C GLU A 217 9.53 -9.59 8.06
N LEU A 218 10.38 -10.58 8.32
CA LEU A 218 11.83 -10.42 8.36
C LEU A 218 12.39 -9.89 7.03
N TYR A 219 11.93 -10.44 5.91
CA TYR A 219 12.30 -9.93 4.59
C TYR A 219 11.91 -8.45 4.43
N GLY A 220 10.69 -8.09 4.83
CA GLY A 220 10.19 -6.72 4.80
C GLY A 220 11.06 -5.77 5.63
N LYS A 221 11.32 -6.12 6.90
CA LYS A 221 12.17 -5.32 7.80
C LYS A 221 13.60 -5.18 7.29
N LEU A 222 14.18 -6.27 6.78
CA LEU A 222 15.53 -6.24 6.22
C LEU A 222 15.60 -5.34 4.99
N LYS A 223 14.62 -5.45 4.09
CA LYS A 223 14.47 -4.58 2.92
C LYS A 223 14.40 -3.11 3.34
N GLU A 224 13.61 -2.78 4.35
CA GLU A 224 13.49 -1.41 4.85
C GLU A 224 14.80 -0.88 5.45
N ALA A 225 15.52 -1.72 6.17
CA ALA A 225 16.81 -1.37 6.75
C ALA A 225 17.94 -1.21 5.71
N THR A 226 17.69 -1.54 4.44
CA THR A 226 18.60 -1.24 3.31
C THR A 226 18.45 0.18 2.75
N TYR A 227 17.45 0.93 3.22
CA TYR A 227 17.21 2.30 2.80
C TYR A 227 17.89 3.28 3.75
N GLY A 228 18.62 4.24 3.18
CA GLY A 228 19.01 5.44 3.92
C GLY A 228 17.79 6.31 4.29
N PRO A 229 17.93 7.28 5.21
CA PRO A 229 16.80 8.11 5.67
C PRO A 229 16.06 8.83 4.52
N GLY A 230 16.79 9.32 3.51
CA GLY A 230 16.19 9.93 2.31
C GLY A 230 15.54 8.91 1.37
N GLN A 231 16.08 7.69 1.30
CA GLN A 231 15.54 6.61 0.48
C GLN A 231 14.26 6.01 1.08
N ALA A 232 14.17 5.90 2.41
CA ALA A 232 13.02 5.35 3.12
C ALA A 232 11.75 6.16 2.84
N LYS A 233 11.86 7.50 2.84
CA LYS A 233 10.73 8.38 2.52
C LYS A 233 10.23 8.17 1.09
N SER A 234 11.13 8.09 0.11
CA SER A 234 10.75 7.82 -1.28
C SER A 234 10.26 6.39 -1.50
N ALA A 235 10.79 5.41 -0.76
CA ALA A 235 10.30 4.03 -0.78
C ALA A 235 8.84 3.97 -0.30
N ASN A 236 8.55 4.55 0.86
CA ASN A 236 7.19 4.55 1.42
C ASN A 236 6.20 5.27 0.49
N LYS A 237 6.61 6.38 -0.13
CA LYS A 237 5.77 7.06 -1.13
C LYS A 237 5.58 6.23 -2.40
N TYR A 238 6.61 5.56 -2.89
CA TYR A 238 6.51 4.67 -4.05
C TYR A 238 5.56 3.51 -3.77
N ASP A 239 5.65 2.91 -2.59
CA ASP A 239 4.78 1.81 -2.15
C ASP A 239 3.34 2.29 -1.96
N MET A 240 3.12 3.47 -1.37
CA MET A 240 1.81 4.12 -1.29
C MET A 240 1.20 4.33 -2.68
N LEU A 241 1.94 4.92 -3.63
CA LEU A 241 1.46 5.14 -5.00
C LEU A 241 1.17 3.81 -5.72
N SER A 242 1.96 2.77 -5.46
CA SER A 242 1.70 1.42 -5.97
C SER A 242 0.42 0.81 -5.38
N ALA A 243 0.16 1.05 -4.09
CA ALA A 243 -1.09 0.63 -3.45
C ALA A 243 -2.30 1.41 -4.01
N ILE A 244 -2.15 2.71 -4.29
CA ILE A 244 -3.19 3.52 -4.96
C ILE A 244 -3.51 2.91 -6.33
N GLU A 245 -2.50 2.57 -7.13
CA GLU A 245 -2.72 1.94 -8.44
C GLU A 245 -3.49 0.62 -8.32
N LYS A 246 -3.11 -0.22 -7.36
CA LYS A 246 -3.70 -1.55 -7.18
C LYS A 246 -5.13 -1.50 -6.62
N GLN A 247 -5.40 -0.60 -5.68
CA GLN A 247 -6.63 -0.61 -4.87
C GLN A 247 -7.60 0.51 -5.22
N ARG A 248 -7.11 1.58 -5.84
CA ARG A 248 -7.83 2.82 -6.20
C ARG A 248 -7.44 3.29 -7.61
N GLY A 249 -7.03 2.37 -8.47
CA GLY A 249 -6.56 2.66 -9.82
C GLY A 249 -7.67 3.12 -10.77
N ASP A 250 -8.91 2.70 -10.51
CA ASP A 250 -10.09 3.16 -11.24
C ASP A 250 -10.86 4.17 -10.38
N ILE A 251 -10.87 5.43 -10.81
CA ILE A 251 -11.59 6.51 -10.14
C ILE A 251 -13.01 6.67 -10.68
N ARG A 252 -13.42 5.89 -11.68
CA ARG A 252 -14.76 5.98 -12.30
C ARG A 252 -15.84 5.25 -11.51
N PHE A 253 -15.54 4.64 -10.35
CA PHE A 253 -16.51 3.83 -9.60
C PHE A 253 -17.82 4.58 -9.30
N ASP A 254 -17.73 5.80 -8.77
CA ASP A 254 -18.92 6.62 -8.46
C ASP A 254 -19.67 7.04 -9.74
N TYR A 255 -18.93 7.31 -10.82
CA TYR A 255 -19.50 7.61 -12.13
C TYR A 255 -20.27 6.40 -12.68
N GLY A 256 -19.68 5.22 -12.65
CA GLY A 256 -20.30 3.96 -13.09
C GLY A 256 -21.56 3.63 -12.29
N THR A 257 -21.53 3.82 -10.97
CA THR A 257 -22.70 3.60 -10.11
C THR A 257 -23.87 4.51 -10.49
N LYS A 258 -23.59 5.79 -10.76
CA LYS A 258 -24.60 6.75 -11.23
C LYS A 258 -25.12 6.41 -12.63
N VAL A 259 -24.23 6.03 -13.55
CA VAL A 259 -24.62 5.62 -14.92
C VAL A 259 -25.54 4.40 -14.88
N THR A 260 -25.25 3.37 -14.08
CA THR A 260 -26.10 2.19 -13.95
C THR A 260 -27.49 2.54 -13.39
N ALA A 261 -27.59 3.54 -12.52
CA ALA A 261 -28.88 4.01 -12.00
C ALA A 261 -29.72 4.80 -13.02
N MET A 262 -29.11 5.27 -14.12
CA MET A 262 -29.77 6.07 -15.18
C MET A 262 -30.22 5.23 -16.39
N GLN A 263 -29.80 3.97 -16.47
CA GLN A 263 -30.19 3.01 -17.52
C GLN A 263 -31.52 2.33 -17.19
#